data_AF-A0A2A5AQ43-F1
#
_entry.id   AF-A0A2A5AQ43-F1
#
_cell.length_a   1.000
_cell.length_b   1.000
_cell.length_c   1.000
_cell.angle_alpha   90.00
_cell.angle_beta   90.00
_cell.angle_gamma   90.00
#
_symmetry.space_group_name_H-M   'P 1'
#
loop_
_entity.id
_entity.type
_entity.pdbx_description
1 polymer ?
#
loop_
_entity_poly.entity_id
_entity_poly.type
_entity_poly.pdbx_seq_one_letter_code
_entity_poly.pdbx_strand_id
1 'polypeptide(L)'
;MTLGPLVSAYNWVLIKSYCPNCKERQVIQCQTHIASDYDGENGYRYHNKKYNLGESMDWWSIGTPQFNSWRVNGKKSSIVNSSIDFECCYSNCTSCKESLFVVIEFYRNISKKVLDIGFEKDWPQGFFR
;
A
#
# COMPACT_ATOMS: atom_id res chain seq x y z
N MET A 1 -26.34 -8.46 -15.14
CA MET A 1 -24.91 -8.14 -15.38
C MET A 1 -24.21 -8.24 -14.04
N THR A 2 -23.63 -9.39 -13.72
CA THR A 2 -22.82 -9.57 -12.51
C THR A 2 -21.51 -8.82 -12.75
N LEU A 3 -21.35 -7.67 -12.08
CA LEU A 3 -20.02 -7.07 -11.91
C LEU A 3 -19.16 -8.13 -11.25
N GLY A 4 -18.20 -8.68 -11.99
CA GLY A 4 -17.14 -9.50 -11.41
C GLY A 4 -16.42 -8.69 -10.33
N PRO A 5 -15.70 -9.34 -9.40
CA PRO A 5 -14.97 -8.63 -8.36
C PRO A 5 -14.12 -7.53 -9.00
N LEU A 6 -14.36 -6.28 -8.61
CA LEU A 6 -13.56 -5.15 -9.05
C LEU A 6 -12.14 -5.41 -8.55
N VAL A 7 -11.27 -5.88 -9.42
CA VAL A 7 -9.83 -5.95 -9.14
C VAL A 7 -9.42 -4.50 -8.91
N SER A 8 -8.95 -4.17 -7.71
CA SER A 8 -8.40 -2.85 -7.40
C SER A 8 -6.97 -2.76 -7.94
N ALA A 9 -6.59 -1.60 -8.46
CA ALA A 9 -5.19 -1.34 -8.78
C ALA A 9 -4.38 -1.38 -7.49
N TYR A 10 -3.18 -1.95 -7.54
CA TYR A 10 -2.24 -1.98 -6.42
C TYR A 10 -0.80 -1.88 -6.92
N ASN A 11 0.09 -1.37 -6.07
CA ASN A 11 1.54 -1.44 -6.24
C ASN A 11 2.16 -2.25 -5.09
N TRP A 12 3.48 -2.47 -5.16
CA TRP A 12 4.23 -3.24 -4.17
C TRP A 12 5.25 -2.35 -3.47
N VAL A 13 5.22 -2.33 -2.14
CA VAL A 13 6.31 -1.79 -1.31
C VAL A 13 7.18 -2.94 -0.82
N LEU A 14 8.47 -2.87 -1.11
CA LEU A 14 9.47 -3.84 -0.71
C LEU A 14 10.13 -3.40 0.60
N ILE A 15 9.97 -4.21 1.64
CA ILE A 15 10.45 -3.91 3.00
C ILE A 15 11.44 -4.97 3.44
N LYS A 16 12.65 -4.56 3.83
CA LYS A 16 13.62 -5.45 4.47
C LYS A 16 13.32 -5.52 5.97
N SER A 17 12.75 -6.62 6.43
CA SER A 17 12.44 -6.83 7.85
C SER A 17 12.56 -8.29 8.25
N TYR A 18 12.45 -8.56 9.55
CA TYR A 18 12.41 -9.89 10.12
C TYR A 18 10.97 -10.40 10.15
N CYS A 19 10.76 -11.66 9.78
CA CYS A 19 9.46 -12.30 9.93
C CYS A 19 9.12 -12.46 11.43
N PRO A 20 7.91 -12.07 11.90
CA PRO A 20 7.53 -12.29 13.29
C PRO A 20 7.42 -13.78 13.65
N ASN A 21 7.20 -14.67 12.67
CA ASN A 21 7.14 -16.12 12.87
C ASN A 21 8.53 -16.77 12.92
N CYS A 22 9.22 -16.86 11.76
CA CYS A 22 10.47 -17.61 11.63
C CYS A 22 11.74 -16.81 11.96
N LYS A 23 11.62 -15.52 12.26
CA LYS A 23 12.75 -14.61 12.59
C LYS A 23 13.82 -14.48 11.50
N GLU A 24 13.59 -15.00 10.30
CA GLU A 24 14.47 -14.80 9.16
C GLU A 24 14.35 -13.39 8.59
N ARG A 25 15.48 -12.81 8.17
CA ARG A 25 15.54 -11.51 7.49
C ARG A 25 15.25 -11.70 6.01
N GLN A 26 14.28 -10.95 5.48
CA GLN A 26 13.87 -11.07 4.09
C GLN A 26 13.31 -9.77 3.51
N VAL A 27 12.99 -9.79 2.22
CA VAL A 27 12.19 -8.76 1.56
C VAL A 27 10.72 -9.17 1.62
N ILE A 28 9.94 -8.42 2.39
CA ILE A 28 8.48 -8.54 2.52
C ILE A 28 7.84 -7.68 1.42
N GLN A 29 6.96 -8.28 0.60
CA GLN A 29 6.26 -7.58 -0.48
C GLN A 29 4.88 -7.17 -0.01
N CYS A 30 4.65 -5.86 0.12
CA CYS A 30 3.42 -5.32 0.68
C CYS A 30 2.54 -4.78 -0.44
N GLN A 31 1.34 -5.33 -0.59
CA GLN A 31 0.37 -4.85 -1.57
C GLN A 31 -0.27 -3.55 -1.05
N THR A 32 -0.06 -2.45 -1.77
CA THR A 32 -0.55 -1.11 -1.43
C THR A 32 -1.50 -0.58 -2.49
N HIS A 33 -2.57 0.06 -2.08
CA HIS A 33 -3.49 0.79 -2.97
C HIS A 33 -3.17 2.28 -3.01
N ILE A 34 -2.27 2.73 -2.12
CA ILE A 34 -1.68 4.05 -2.24
C ILE A 34 -0.90 4.12 -3.53
N ALA A 35 -1.19 5.19 -4.26
CA ALA A 35 -0.59 5.49 -5.52
C ALA A 35 -0.74 4.38 -6.57
N SER A 36 -1.93 3.79 -6.71
CA SER A 36 -2.23 2.84 -7.79
C SER A 36 -3.52 3.13 -8.56
N ASP A 37 -3.45 3.12 -9.90
CA ASP A 37 -4.60 3.35 -10.80
C ASP A 37 -4.51 2.53 -12.10
N TYR A 38 -5.67 2.11 -12.62
CA TYR A 38 -5.80 1.57 -13.98
C TYR A 38 -5.96 2.66 -15.04
N ASP A 39 -6.49 3.82 -14.67
CA ASP A 39 -6.80 4.94 -15.55
C ASP A 39 -5.82 6.11 -15.32
N GLY A 40 -4.52 5.80 -15.34
CA GLY A 40 -3.49 6.82 -15.19
C GLY A 40 -3.38 7.76 -16.39
N GLU A 41 -2.57 8.80 -16.24
CA GLU A 41 -2.43 9.88 -17.21
C GLU A 41 -1.96 9.36 -18.58
N ASN A 42 -2.52 9.89 -19.66
CA ASN A 42 -2.19 9.51 -21.04
C ASN A 42 -2.34 8.01 -21.35
N GLY A 43 -3.20 7.30 -20.59
CA GLY A 43 -3.43 5.86 -20.76
C GLY A 43 -2.34 4.98 -20.11
N TYR A 44 -1.42 5.57 -19.35
CA TYR A 44 -0.45 4.80 -18.57
C TYR A 44 -1.11 4.17 -17.36
N ARG A 45 -0.96 2.85 -17.22
CA ARG A 45 -1.42 2.14 -16.03
C ARG A 45 -0.40 2.25 -14.90
N TYR A 46 -0.81 2.73 -13.73
CA TYR A 46 0.05 2.87 -12.55
C TYR A 46 -0.26 1.76 -11.54
N HIS A 47 -0.05 0.51 -11.91
CA HIS A 47 -0.22 -0.62 -11.00
C HIS A 47 0.89 -1.66 -11.22
N ASN A 48 1.02 -2.59 -10.29
CA ASN A 48 1.97 -3.68 -10.26
C ASN A 48 3.45 -3.24 -10.35
N LYS A 49 3.75 -1.98 -10.02
CA LYS A 49 5.12 -1.47 -9.87
C LYS A 49 5.65 -1.84 -8.48
N LYS A 50 6.98 -1.96 -8.37
CA LYS A 50 7.68 -2.29 -7.13
C LYS A 50 8.54 -1.11 -6.71
N TYR A 51 8.44 -0.74 -5.44
CA TYR A 51 9.19 0.36 -4.84
C TYR A 51 9.83 -0.10 -3.55
N ASN A 52 11.08 0.27 -3.29
CA ASN A 52 11.68 0.11 -1.97
C ASN A 52 11.11 1.13 -0.99
N LEU A 53 11.13 0.80 0.30
CA LEU A 53 10.84 1.77 1.36
C LEU A 53 11.70 3.04 1.18
N GLY A 54 11.07 4.21 1.19
CA GLY A 54 11.70 5.51 0.98
C GLY A 54 11.67 6.01 -0.47
N GLU A 55 11.35 5.16 -1.45
CA GLU A 55 11.23 5.57 -2.85
C GLU A 55 9.93 6.34 -3.10
N SER A 56 10.03 7.33 -3.99
CA SER A 56 8.89 8.04 -4.51
C SER A 56 8.19 7.19 -5.55
N MET A 57 6.88 7.00 -5.38
CA MET A 57 6.05 6.28 -6.34
C MET A 57 5.75 7.17 -7.54
N ASP A 58 5.65 6.57 -8.73
CA ASP A 58 5.28 7.24 -9.97
C ASP A 58 3.78 7.58 -9.98
N TRP A 59 3.37 8.45 -9.06
CA TRP A 59 1.99 8.89 -8.87
C TRP A 59 1.76 10.29 -9.42
N TRP A 60 0.50 10.67 -9.56
CA TRP A 60 0.15 12.04 -9.92
C TRP A 60 0.76 13.03 -8.92
N SER A 61 1.25 14.15 -9.47
CA SER A 61 1.73 15.27 -8.67
C SER A 61 0.61 15.83 -7.79
N ILE A 62 0.99 16.39 -6.65
CA ILE A 62 0.03 17.02 -5.73
C ILE A 62 -0.69 18.17 -6.43
N GLY A 63 -1.99 18.27 -6.16
CA GLY A 63 -2.82 19.36 -6.67
C GLY A 63 -3.45 19.06 -8.03
N THR A 64 -3.13 17.94 -8.68
CA THR A 64 -3.88 17.52 -9.87
C THR A 64 -5.30 17.09 -9.49
N PRO A 65 -6.30 17.30 -10.37
CA PRO A 65 -7.67 16.83 -10.14
C PRO A 65 -7.74 15.34 -9.80
N GLN A 66 -6.88 14.53 -10.42
CA GLN A 66 -6.80 13.10 -10.22
C GLN A 66 -6.28 12.75 -8.82
N PHE A 67 -5.21 13.41 -8.37
CA PHE A 67 -4.70 13.25 -6.99
C PHE A 67 -5.79 13.55 -5.96
N ASN A 68 -6.51 14.66 -6.15
CA ASN A 68 -7.60 15.07 -5.25
C ASN A 68 -8.77 14.09 -5.31
N SER A 69 -9.16 13.64 -6.50
CA SER A 69 -10.23 12.65 -6.70
C SER A 69 -9.90 11.34 -5.99
N TRP A 70 -8.68 10.83 -6.13
CA TRP A 70 -8.24 9.61 -5.42
C TRP A 70 -8.25 9.79 -3.90
N ARG A 71 -7.80 10.94 -3.37
CA ARG A 71 -7.87 11.23 -1.93
C ARG A 71 -9.31 11.29 -1.40
N VAL A 72 -10.25 11.80 -2.20
CA VAL A 72 -11.66 11.96 -1.81
C VAL A 72 -12.44 10.64 -1.95
N ASN A 73 -12.23 9.92 -3.06
CA ASN A 73 -12.97 8.69 -3.39
C ASN A 73 -12.33 7.43 -2.79
N GLY A 74 -11.02 7.44 -2.58
CA GLY A 74 -10.25 6.31 -2.06
C GLY A 74 -10.29 6.16 -0.54
N LYS A 75 -11.18 6.86 0.18
CA LYS A 75 -11.40 6.87 1.64
C LYS A 75 -10.56 5.85 2.43
N LYS A 76 -9.29 6.16 2.69
CA LYS A 76 -8.42 5.40 3.62
C LYS A 76 -7.67 6.28 4.62
N SER A 77 -7.81 7.60 4.54
CA SER A 77 -7.34 8.54 5.56
C SER A 77 -8.51 9.42 6.00
N SER A 78 -8.85 9.38 7.29
CA SER A 78 -9.91 10.19 7.91
C SER A 78 -9.56 11.69 7.98
N ILE A 79 -8.40 12.11 7.47
CA ILE A 79 -7.89 13.47 7.60
C ILE A 79 -7.54 14.02 6.22
N VAL A 80 -8.52 14.70 5.61
CA VAL A 80 -8.47 15.31 4.27
C VAL A 80 -7.32 16.32 4.09
N ASN A 81 -6.74 16.83 5.20
CA ASN A 81 -5.64 17.80 5.19
C ASN A 81 -4.27 17.25 5.62
N SER A 82 -4.14 15.96 5.93
CA SER A 82 -2.83 15.41 6.27
C SER A 82 -2.11 14.94 5.00
N SER A 83 -0.89 15.42 4.77
CA SER A 83 0.02 14.86 3.74
C SER A 83 0.50 13.44 4.10
N ILE A 84 -0.12 12.81 5.11
CA ILE A 84 0.25 11.53 5.68
C ILE A 84 -0.92 10.57 5.47
N ASP A 85 -0.63 9.42 4.89
CA ASP A 85 -1.56 8.30 4.78
C ASP A 85 -0.99 7.10 5.52
N PHE A 86 -1.88 6.24 5.99
CA PHE A 86 -1.50 4.96 6.57
C PHE A 86 -2.23 3.86 5.82
N GLU A 87 -1.52 2.81 5.44
CA GLU A 87 -2.14 1.62 4.88
C GLU A 87 -1.63 0.38 5.60
N CYS A 88 -2.56 -0.49 5.99
CA CYS A 88 -2.25 -1.84 6.40
C CYS A 88 -2.31 -2.72 5.15
N CYS A 89 -1.16 -3.26 4.76
CA CYS A 89 -0.97 -4.00 3.53
C CYS A 89 -0.94 -5.50 3.81
N TYR A 90 -1.50 -6.27 2.88
CA TYR A 90 -1.31 -7.72 2.84
C TYR A 90 0.11 -8.09 2.44
N SER A 91 0.65 -9.13 3.07
CA SER A 91 1.95 -9.70 2.70
C SER A 91 2.10 -11.16 3.15
N ASN A 92 3.18 -11.81 2.71
CA ASN A 92 3.54 -13.16 3.14
C ASN A 92 5.05 -13.26 3.38
N CYS A 93 5.44 -14.08 4.35
CA CYS A 93 6.82 -14.47 4.51
C CYS A 93 7.25 -15.39 3.35
N THR A 94 8.28 -15.02 2.60
CA THR A 94 8.80 -15.86 1.51
C THR A 94 9.46 -17.15 2.01
N SER A 95 9.98 -17.14 3.25
CA SER A 95 10.64 -18.28 3.90
C SER A 95 9.64 -19.29 4.49
N CYS A 96 8.86 -18.90 5.51
CA CYS A 96 7.92 -19.80 6.20
C CYS A 96 6.47 -19.74 5.69
N LYS A 97 6.19 -18.96 4.64
CA LYS A 97 4.86 -18.81 3.99
C LYS A 97 3.74 -18.22 4.85
N GLU A 98 4.04 -17.85 6.10
CA GLU A 98 3.07 -17.22 6.99
C GLU A 98 2.46 -15.95 6.38
N SER A 99 1.15 -15.80 6.52
CA SER A 99 0.41 -14.59 6.15
C SER A 99 0.64 -13.47 7.15
N LEU A 100 1.06 -12.31 6.67
CA LEU A 100 1.43 -11.15 7.47
C LEU A 100 0.62 -9.93 7.06
N PHE A 101 0.48 -8.98 8.00
CA PHE A 101 0.17 -7.60 7.66
C PHE A 101 1.40 -6.72 7.86
N VAL A 102 1.42 -5.59 7.16
CA VAL A 102 2.41 -4.54 7.38
C VAL A 102 1.72 -3.18 7.36
N VAL A 103 1.84 -2.41 8.44
CA VAL A 103 1.34 -1.03 8.49
C VAL A 103 2.45 -0.09 8.03
N ILE A 104 2.17 0.67 6.97
CA ILE A 104 3.13 1.59 6.36
C ILE A 104 2.60 3.02 6.47
N GLU A 105 3.44 3.94 6.93
CA GLU A 105 3.19 5.37 6.82
C GLU A 105 3.69 5.86 5.46
N PHE A 106 2.83 6.58 4.76
CA PHE A 106 3.15 7.26 3.52
C PHE A 106 3.11 8.76 3.76
N TYR A 107 4.10 9.48 3.26
CA TYR A 107 4.03 10.92 3.12
C TYR A 107 3.89 11.23 1.64
N ARG A 108 2.69 11.68 1.25
CA ARG A 108 2.32 11.88 -0.15
C ARG A 108 2.43 10.55 -0.91
N ASN A 109 3.29 10.47 -1.92
CA ASN A 109 3.56 9.28 -2.73
C ASN A 109 4.84 8.54 -2.30
N ILE A 110 5.36 8.79 -1.10
CA ILE A 110 6.59 8.15 -0.61
C ILE A 110 6.26 7.27 0.60
N SER A 111 6.61 5.99 0.54
CA SER A 111 6.55 5.10 1.71
C SER A 111 7.67 5.47 2.69
N LYS A 112 7.34 5.94 3.91
CA LYS A 112 8.32 6.53 4.83
C LYS A 112 8.86 5.57 5.86
N LYS A 113 7.98 4.87 6.56
CA LYS A 113 8.36 3.94 7.63
C LYS A 113 7.33 2.85 7.79
N VAL A 114 7.83 1.72 8.28
CA VAL A 114 6.99 0.64 8.80
C VAL A 114 6.63 0.98 10.23
N LEU A 115 5.34 0.99 10.53
CA LEU A 115 4.82 1.23 11.87
C LEU A 115 4.63 -0.07 12.63
N ASP A 116 4.21 -1.13 11.93
CA ASP A 116 3.92 -2.42 12.54
C ASP A 116 4.02 -3.57 11.52
N ILE A 117 4.34 -4.77 12.01
CA ILE A 117 4.35 -6.03 11.26
C ILE A 117 3.81 -7.12 12.18
N GLY A 118 2.73 -7.77 11.77
CA GLY A 118 2.13 -8.86 12.53
C GLY A 118 1.54 -9.94 11.63
N PHE A 119 0.80 -10.86 12.22
CA PHE A 119 0.11 -11.92 11.50
C PHE A 119 -1.18 -11.37 10.90
N GLU A 120 -1.51 -11.73 9.65
CA GLU A 120 -2.72 -11.24 8.97
C GLU A 120 -4.01 -11.52 9.78
N LYS A 121 -4.05 -12.65 10.49
CA LYS A 121 -5.16 -13.02 11.38
C LYS A 121 -5.41 -11.98 12.49
N ASP A 122 -4.36 -11.28 12.92
CA ASP A 122 -4.34 -10.28 13.98
C ASP A 122 -4.38 -8.84 13.40
N TRP A 123 -5.07 -8.67 12.26
CA TRP A 123 -5.15 -7.38 11.55
C TRP A 123 -5.55 -6.22 12.47
N PRO A 124 -4.81 -5.10 12.45
CA PRO A 124 -5.03 -4.01 13.38
C PRO A 124 -6.38 -3.34 13.19
N GLN A 125 -7.04 -2.99 14.31
CA GLN A 125 -8.28 -2.22 14.28
C GLN A 125 -8.08 -0.85 13.63
N GLY A 126 -9.11 -0.35 12.94
CA GLY A 126 -9.08 0.95 12.26
C GLY A 126 -8.54 0.92 10.83
N PHE A 127 -8.07 -0.23 10.34
CA PHE A 127 -7.67 -0.43 8.95
C PHE A 127 -8.67 -1.29 8.18
N PHE A 128 -8.96 -0.91 6.94
CA PHE A 128 -9.76 -1.72 6.03
C PHE A 128 -8.99 -2.97 5.59
N ARG A 129 -9.70 -4.09 5.56
CA ARG A 129 -9.26 -5.33 4.93
C ARG A 129 -9.71 -5.35 3.47
#